data_AF-A0A8S3YJ76-F1
#
_entry.id   AF-A0A8S3YJ76-F1
#
_cell.length_a   1.000
_cell.length_b   1.000
_cell.length_c   1.000
_cell.angle_alpha   90.00
_cell.angle_beta   90.00
_cell.angle_gamma   90.00
#
_symmetry.space_group_name_H-M   'P 1'
#
loop_
_entity.id
_entity.type
_entity.pdbx_description
1 polymer ?
#
loop_
_entity_poly.entity_id
_entity_poly.type
_entity_poly.pdbx_seq_one_letter_code
_entity_poly.pdbx_strand_id
1 'polypeptide(L)'
;NKNLTRLTSSKNCSTISPRETWEQPEPTGYMYKGLWHSHLCRRPERVTDECLRNIHIIFLGDSNGRELYNDVRSRSSCKDLLTAAKKKWHKNLKCAHDQLNFTLEWVPHSLPFCTDAAIWSDIGWNAASNKVIDRIPSTGRYLIYINHYLHATGSHISAYIAVMNAIKDSIKRLLMRNPDVFIAIQGPLTICPFGNRPFFLYGDMLRQFFAGVQYQLFEDLRDHVYYMQTLDITIVTQNDNSHPKHNWQISNQLTGFICGRQ
;
A
#
# COMPACT_ATOMS: atom_id res chain seq x y z
N ASN A 1 17.92 6.45 37.40
CA ASN A 1 18.28 5.75 36.15
C ASN A 1 17.44 4.52 35.95
N LYS A 2 16.21 4.69 35.44
CA LYS A 2 15.38 3.56 35.01
C LYS A 2 15.91 3.08 33.66
N ASN A 3 16.15 1.78 33.55
CA ASN A 3 16.56 1.10 32.34
C ASN A 3 15.68 1.57 31.16
N LEU A 4 16.30 2.26 30.19
CA LEU A 4 15.73 2.48 28.86
C LEU A 4 15.73 1.13 28.16
N THR A 5 14.72 0.31 28.46
CA THR A 5 14.44 -0.93 27.76
C THR A 5 14.33 -0.59 26.27
N ARG A 6 15.07 -1.34 25.45
CA ARG A 6 15.21 -1.16 24.01
C ARG A 6 13.82 -0.95 23.36
N LEU A 7 13.54 0.26 22.85
CA LEU A 7 12.26 0.66 22.22
C LEU A 7 11.96 -0.06 20.88
N THR A 8 12.85 -0.95 20.45
CA THR A 8 12.77 -1.67 19.18
C THR A 8 12.37 -3.13 19.41
N SER A 9 11.35 -3.61 18.72
CA SER A 9 10.98 -5.03 18.70
C SER A 9 12.16 -5.91 18.25
N SER A 10 12.31 -7.08 18.88
CA SER A 10 13.28 -8.10 18.48
C SER A 10 12.77 -9.03 17.38
N LYS A 11 11.46 -9.04 17.10
CA LYS A 11 10.84 -9.90 16.08
C LYS A 11 11.21 -9.43 14.67
N ASN A 12 11.43 -10.36 13.75
CA ASN A 12 11.60 -10.02 12.33
C ASN A 12 10.24 -9.68 11.71
N CYS A 13 10.17 -8.70 10.81
CA CYS A 13 8.92 -8.36 10.14
C CYS A 13 8.33 -9.52 9.33
N SER A 14 9.14 -10.41 8.78
CA SER A 14 8.66 -11.58 8.03
C SER A 14 7.87 -12.59 8.88
N THR A 15 7.99 -12.52 10.21
CA THR A 15 7.31 -13.43 11.15
C THR A 15 6.04 -12.82 11.74
N ILE A 16 5.71 -11.57 11.41
CA ILE A 16 4.52 -10.90 11.92
C ILE A 16 3.28 -11.46 11.25
N SER A 17 2.27 -11.82 12.05
CA SER A 17 0.97 -12.25 11.54
C SER A 17 0.17 -11.06 10.97
N PRO A 18 -0.75 -11.30 10.02
CA PRO A 18 -1.62 -10.24 9.52
C PRO A 18 -2.41 -9.55 10.63
N ARG A 19 -2.95 -10.32 11.59
CA ARG A 19 -3.75 -9.80 12.70
C ARG A 19 -2.99 -8.81 13.59
N GLU A 20 -1.73 -9.11 13.90
CA GLU A 20 -0.85 -8.23 14.68
C GLU A 20 -0.72 -6.82 14.04
N THR A 21 -0.86 -6.69 12.72
CA THR A 21 -0.79 -5.38 12.05
C THR A 21 -2.04 -4.52 12.21
N TRP A 22 -3.20 -5.13 12.48
CA TRP A 22 -4.45 -4.42 12.79
C TRP A 22 -4.53 -4.04 14.26
N GLU A 23 -3.96 -4.87 15.15
CA GLU A 23 -4.10 -4.76 16.60
C GLU A 23 -2.92 -4.03 17.27
N GLN A 24 -1.91 -3.62 16.50
CA GLN A 24 -0.78 -2.86 17.04
C GLN A 24 -1.26 -1.51 17.64
N PRO A 25 -0.70 -1.11 18.80
CA PRO A 25 -1.03 0.18 19.41
C PRO A 25 -0.46 1.34 18.59
N GLU A 26 -1.11 2.50 18.70
CA GLU A 26 -0.59 3.76 18.18
C GLU A 26 0.22 4.52 19.26
N PRO A 27 1.35 5.16 18.92
CA PRO A 27 1.96 5.20 17.58
C PRO A 27 2.61 3.86 17.20
N THR A 28 2.65 3.56 15.91
CA THR A 28 3.16 2.30 15.35
C THR A 28 4.69 2.23 15.27
N GLY A 29 5.36 3.32 15.62
CA GLY A 29 6.81 3.44 15.58
C GLY A 29 7.30 4.87 15.77
N TYR A 30 8.59 5.08 15.45
CA TYR A 30 9.24 6.38 15.55
C TYR A 30 10.32 6.56 14.48
N MET A 31 10.68 7.81 14.20
CA MET A 31 11.79 8.16 13.31
C MET A 31 13.07 8.35 14.11
N TYR A 32 14.16 7.69 13.72
CA TYR A 32 15.48 7.93 14.30
C TYR A 32 16.54 7.90 13.20
N LYS A 33 17.38 8.96 13.15
CA LYS A 33 18.42 9.15 12.13
C LYS A 33 17.91 8.94 10.68
N GLY A 34 16.71 9.44 10.40
CA GLY A 34 16.10 9.34 9.07
C GLY A 34 15.60 7.94 8.69
N LEU A 35 15.49 7.01 9.65
CA LEU A 35 14.91 5.67 9.46
C LEU A 35 13.67 5.47 10.33
N TRP A 36 12.63 4.90 9.73
CA TRP A 36 11.45 4.47 10.47
C TRP A 36 11.75 3.18 11.24
N HIS A 37 11.49 3.22 12.54
CA HIS A 37 11.58 2.07 13.45
C HIS A 37 10.17 1.70 13.91
N SER A 38 9.66 0.57 13.41
CA SER A 38 8.38 0.04 13.87
C SER A 38 8.51 -0.52 15.29
N HIS A 39 7.48 -0.31 16.11
CA HIS A 39 7.34 -0.99 17.40
C HIS A 39 6.95 -2.46 17.25
N LEU A 40 6.39 -2.84 16.09
CA LEU A 40 5.92 -4.20 15.85
C LEU A 40 7.09 -5.16 15.54
N CYS A 41 8.01 -4.73 14.67
CA CYS A 41 9.07 -5.60 14.17
C CYS A 41 10.32 -4.86 13.70
N ARG A 42 11.43 -5.59 13.66
CA ARG A 42 12.69 -5.21 13.02
C ARG A 42 12.70 -5.68 11.57
N ARG A 43 12.96 -4.75 10.67
CA ARG A 43 13.07 -4.98 9.24
C ARG A 43 14.47 -5.50 8.85
N PRO A 44 14.62 -6.33 7.79
CA PRO A 44 15.89 -6.47 7.09
C PRO A 44 16.33 -5.11 6.48
N GLU A 45 17.64 -4.89 6.37
CA GLU A 45 18.15 -3.58 5.93
C GLU A 45 17.84 -3.27 4.46
N ARG A 46 17.71 -4.29 3.61
CA ARG A 46 17.49 -4.15 2.16
C ARG A 46 16.63 -5.27 1.57
N VAL A 47 15.89 -4.94 0.53
CA VAL A 47 15.28 -5.91 -0.40
C VAL A 47 16.41 -6.61 -1.15
N THR A 48 16.34 -7.93 -1.24
CA THR A 48 17.31 -8.75 -1.98
C THR A 48 16.64 -9.36 -3.21
N ASP A 49 17.43 -9.76 -4.20
CA ASP A 49 16.94 -10.52 -5.34
C ASP A 49 16.17 -11.78 -4.92
N GLU A 50 16.63 -12.43 -3.85
CA GLU A 50 15.96 -13.61 -3.30
C GLU A 50 14.57 -13.28 -2.74
N CYS A 51 14.37 -12.09 -2.18
CA CYS A 51 13.05 -11.62 -1.75
C CYS A 51 12.09 -11.44 -2.93
N LEU A 52 12.61 -11.07 -4.10
CA LEU A 52 11.84 -10.84 -5.31
C LEU A 52 11.76 -12.07 -6.23
N ARG A 53 12.30 -13.22 -5.81
CA ARG A 53 12.27 -14.42 -6.61
C ARG A 53 10.87 -15.04 -6.66
N ASN A 54 10.45 -15.44 -7.86
CA ASN A 54 9.19 -16.12 -8.15
C ASN A 54 7.96 -15.40 -7.59
N ILE A 55 7.92 -14.06 -7.67
CA ILE A 55 6.81 -13.26 -7.13
C ILE A 55 6.25 -12.27 -8.15
N HIS A 56 4.94 -12.12 -8.14
CA HIS A 56 4.20 -11.10 -8.88
C HIS A 56 3.67 -10.05 -7.90
N ILE A 57 4.20 -8.83 -7.96
CA ILE A 57 3.77 -7.73 -7.09
C ILE A 57 2.84 -6.81 -7.88
N ILE A 58 1.66 -6.56 -7.35
CA ILE A 58 0.63 -5.72 -7.95
C ILE A 58 0.26 -4.60 -6.96
N PHE A 59 0.58 -3.36 -7.32
CA PHE A 59 0.11 -2.16 -6.66
C PHE A 59 -1.20 -1.70 -7.28
N LEU A 60 -2.30 -1.81 -6.53
CA LEU A 60 -3.64 -1.37 -6.91
C LEU A 60 -3.95 -0.06 -6.18
N GLY A 61 -4.15 1.04 -6.90
CA GLY A 61 -4.44 2.26 -6.18
C GLY A 61 -4.21 3.58 -6.88
N ASP A 62 -4.00 4.62 -6.08
CA ASP A 62 -3.73 5.96 -6.55
C ASP A 62 -2.23 6.19 -6.85
N SER A 63 -1.85 7.45 -7.07
CA SER A 63 -0.47 7.85 -7.34
C SER A 63 0.50 7.53 -6.19
N ASN A 64 0.05 7.33 -4.96
CA ASN A 64 0.91 6.86 -3.86
C ASN A 64 1.33 5.40 -4.06
N GLY A 65 0.42 4.55 -4.53
CA GLY A 65 0.75 3.19 -4.99
C GLY A 65 1.74 3.19 -6.15
N ARG A 66 1.67 4.19 -7.04
CA ARG A 66 2.66 4.36 -8.11
C ARG A 66 4.05 4.70 -7.57
N GLU A 67 4.14 5.56 -6.57
CA GLU A 67 5.44 5.90 -5.96
C GLU A 67 6.09 4.66 -5.33
N LEU A 68 5.29 3.75 -4.74
CA LEU A 68 5.81 2.46 -4.25
C LEU A 68 6.28 1.56 -5.40
N TYR A 69 5.53 1.52 -6.50
CA TYR A 69 5.97 0.85 -7.73
C TYR A 69 7.33 1.38 -8.20
N ASN A 70 7.48 2.71 -8.30
CA ASN A 70 8.72 3.32 -8.78
C ASN A 70 9.92 2.99 -7.87
N ASP A 71 9.69 2.95 -6.56
CA ASP A 71 10.71 2.64 -5.56
C ASP A 71 11.08 1.14 -5.54
N VAL A 72 10.14 0.22 -5.73
CA VAL A 72 10.47 -1.22 -5.89
C VAL A 72 11.15 -1.46 -7.24
N ARG A 73 10.69 -0.81 -8.31
CA ARG A 73 11.29 -0.86 -9.64
C ARG A 73 12.76 -0.44 -9.62
N SER A 74 13.08 0.70 -8.98
CA SER A 74 14.46 1.21 -8.93
C SER A 74 15.43 0.29 -8.18
N ARG A 75 14.91 -0.59 -7.31
CA ARG A 75 15.69 -1.53 -6.49
C ARG A 75 15.73 -2.96 -7.02
N SER A 76 14.98 -3.27 -8.08
CA SER A 76 14.79 -4.65 -8.58
C SER A 76 15.46 -4.92 -9.92
N SER A 77 16.08 -3.92 -10.55
CA SER A 77 16.71 -4.04 -11.88
C SER A 77 15.78 -4.59 -12.98
N CYS A 78 14.46 -4.58 -12.77
CA CYS A 78 13.49 -5.08 -13.73
C CYS A 78 13.46 -4.21 -14.99
N LYS A 79 13.19 -4.83 -16.13
CA LYS A 79 13.03 -4.15 -17.42
C LYS A 79 11.59 -3.73 -17.62
N ASP A 80 11.36 -2.50 -18.03
CA ASP A 80 10.02 -2.01 -18.32
C ASP A 80 9.41 -2.75 -19.51
N LEU A 81 8.18 -3.22 -19.31
CA LEU A 81 7.34 -3.81 -20.35
C LEU A 81 6.21 -2.85 -20.75
N LEU A 82 5.68 -2.08 -19.79
CA LEU A 82 4.67 -1.05 -20.02
C LEU A 82 5.09 0.24 -19.32
N THR A 83 5.11 1.34 -20.06
CA THR A 83 5.41 2.69 -19.56
C THR A 83 4.25 3.65 -19.84
N ALA A 84 4.18 4.70 -19.03
CA ALA A 84 3.19 5.76 -19.17
C ALA A 84 3.87 7.06 -19.61
N ALA A 85 3.43 7.62 -20.74
CA ALA A 85 3.83 8.97 -21.13
C ALA A 85 3.31 10.01 -20.11
N LYS A 86 4.01 11.14 -19.95
CA LYS A 86 3.64 12.20 -18.99
C LYS A 86 2.17 12.65 -19.10
N LYS A 87 1.64 12.77 -20.33
CA LYS A 87 0.22 13.14 -20.58
C LYS A 87 -0.79 12.05 -20.19
N LYS A 88 -0.38 10.79 -20.08
CA LYS A 88 -1.23 9.64 -19.73
C LYS A 88 -0.62 8.91 -18.54
N TRP A 89 -0.24 9.69 -17.52
CA TRP A 89 0.50 9.20 -16.37
C TRP A 89 -0.27 8.10 -15.63
N HIS A 90 -1.59 8.12 -15.67
CA HIS A 90 -2.53 7.16 -15.08
C HIS A 90 -2.75 5.90 -15.95
N LYS A 91 -1.79 5.54 -16.82
CA LYS A 91 -1.78 4.22 -17.47
C LYS A 91 -1.06 3.21 -16.59
N ASN A 92 -1.46 1.95 -16.71
CA ASN A 92 -0.77 0.84 -16.06
C ASN A 92 0.74 0.88 -16.36
N LEU A 93 1.52 0.54 -15.34
CA LEU A 93 2.96 0.32 -15.46
C LEU A 93 3.26 -1.14 -15.20
N LYS A 94 4.26 -1.67 -15.92
CA LYS A 94 4.70 -3.05 -15.74
C LYS A 94 6.19 -3.15 -16.02
N CYS A 95 6.91 -3.85 -15.15
CA CYS A 95 8.27 -4.31 -15.41
C CYS A 95 8.44 -5.79 -15.04
N ALA A 96 9.46 -6.44 -15.59
CA ALA A 96 9.77 -7.84 -15.31
C ALA A 96 11.27 -8.09 -15.19
N HIS A 97 11.65 -9.12 -14.43
CA HIS A 97 13.01 -9.62 -14.34
C HIS A 97 13.03 -11.14 -14.55
N ASP A 98 13.39 -11.58 -15.75
CA ASP A 98 13.24 -12.98 -16.19
C ASP A 98 14.00 -13.97 -15.30
N GLN A 99 15.25 -13.66 -14.92
CA GLN A 99 16.07 -14.56 -14.09
C GLN A 99 15.54 -14.75 -12.66
N LEU A 100 14.76 -13.79 -12.17
CA LEU A 100 14.11 -13.88 -10.86
C LEU A 100 12.69 -14.41 -10.99
N ASN A 101 12.16 -14.57 -12.21
CA ASN A 101 10.73 -14.78 -12.45
C ASN A 101 9.89 -13.78 -11.64
N PHE A 102 10.29 -12.51 -11.73
CA PHE A 102 9.70 -11.39 -11.00
C PHE A 102 8.90 -10.52 -11.94
N THR A 103 7.72 -10.10 -11.51
CA THR A 103 6.98 -9.03 -12.20
C THR A 103 6.46 -8.01 -11.19
N LEU A 104 6.43 -6.77 -11.62
CA LEU A 104 5.92 -5.64 -10.85
C LEU A 104 4.91 -4.90 -11.72
N GLU A 105 3.74 -4.62 -11.16
CA GLU A 105 2.68 -3.89 -11.85
C GLU A 105 2.13 -2.79 -10.95
N TRP A 106 1.83 -1.63 -11.54
CA TRP A 106 0.94 -0.64 -10.94
C TRP A 106 -0.28 -0.51 -11.82
N VAL A 107 -1.45 -0.71 -11.22
CA VAL A 107 -2.75 -0.58 -11.87
C VAL A 107 -3.52 0.52 -11.14
N PRO A 108 -3.72 1.69 -11.76
CA PRO A 108 -4.53 2.74 -11.18
C PRO A 108 -5.96 2.26 -10.99
N HIS A 109 -6.59 2.66 -9.89
CA HIS A 109 -7.98 2.29 -9.65
C HIS A 109 -8.94 3.02 -10.62
N SER A 110 -10.12 2.44 -10.82
CA SER A 110 -11.23 3.07 -11.54
C SER A 110 -11.86 4.20 -10.72
N LEU A 111 -13.00 4.73 -11.18
CA LEU A 111 -13.75 5.71 -10.41
C LEU A 111 -14.00 5.29 -8.95
N PRO A 112 -13.93 6.24 -7.99
CA PRO A 112 -13.65 7.67 -8.15
C PRO A 112 -12.13 7.94 -8.30
N PHE A 113 -11.67 8.32 -9.50
CA PHE A 113 -10.27 8.63 -9.79
C PHE A 113 -10.15 9.98 -10.50
N CYS A 114 -9.31 10.86 -9.97
CA CYS A 114 -9.03 12.17 -10.56
C CYS A 114 -7.63 12.16 -11.17
N THR A 115 -7.54 12.42 -12.48
CA THR A 115 -6.26 12.53 -13.20
C THR A 115 -5.51 13.84 -12.89
N ASP A 116 -6.24 14.83 -12.38
CA ASP A 116 -5.78 16.12 -11.85
C ASP A 116 -6.84 16.65 -10.86
N ALA A 117 -6.55 17.69 -10.09
CA ALA A 117 -7.37 18.22 -8.98
C ALA A 117 -8.87 18.45 -9.31
N ALA A 118 -9.23 18.60 -10.58
CA ALA A 118 -10.62 18.76 -11.03
C ALA A 118 -11.03 17.87 -12.22
N ILE A 119 -10.15 16.98 -12.72
CA ILE A 119 -10.41 16.20 -13.94
C ILE A 119 -10.59 14.73 -13.58
N TRP A 120 -11.83 14.28 -13.56
CA TRP A 120 -12.19 12.88 -13.40
C TRP A 120 -11.71 12.04 -14.58
N SER A 121 -11.29 10.81 -14.33
CA SER A 121 -11.05 9.84 -15.39
C SER A 121 -12.37 9.46 -16.07
N ASP A 122 -12.34 9.24 -17.38
CA ASP A 122 -13.49 8.69 -18.11
C ASP A 122 -13.88 7.30 -17.58
N ILE A 123 -15.17 6.98 -17.66
CA ILE A 123 -15.71 5.67 -17.31
C ILE A 123 -15.02 4.61 -18.19
N GLY A 124 -14.55 3.53 -17.57
CA GLY A 124 -13.92 2.40 -18.27
C GLY A 124 -12.45 2.62 -18.64
N TRP A 125 -11.86 3.77 -18.32
CA TRP A 125 -10.46 4.03 -18.64
C TRP A 125 -9.48 3.15 -17.86
N ASN A 126 -9.78 2.93 -16.59
CA ASN A 126 -9.03 2.07 -15.67
C ASN A 126 -9.90 0.89 -15.21
N ALA A 127 -9.27 -0.27 -15.03
CA ALA A 127 -9.93 -1.43 -14.45
C ALA A 127 -10.19 -1.21 -12.96
N ALA A 128 -11.39 -1.56 -12.48
CA ALA A 128 -11.67 -1.57 -11.05
C ALA A 128 -10.79 -2.61 -10.35
N SER A 129 -10.24 -2.26 -9.17
CA SER A 129 -9.26 -3.10 -8.48
C SER A 129 -9.78 -4.50 -8.14
N ASN A 130 -11.07 -4.63 -7.81
CA ASN A 130 -11.71 -5.94 -7.61
C ASN A 130 -11.66 -6.82 -8.87
N LYS A 131 -11.81 -6.24 -10.06
CA LYS A 131 -11.70 -6.97 -11.34
C LYS A 131 -10.27 -7.39 -11.65
N VAL A 132 -9.28 -6.63 -11.19
CA VAL A 132 -7.87 -7.03 -11.27
C VAL A 132 -7.61 -8.22 -10.34
N ILE A 133 -8.09 -8.15 -9.09
CA ILE A 133 -7.97 -9.23 -8.10
C ILE A 133 -8.67 -10.52 -8.59
N ASP A 134 -9.85 -10.40 -9.21
CA ASP A 134 -10.59 -11.55 -9.77
C ASP A 134 -9.86 -12.27 -10.92
N ARG A 135 -8.89 -11.62 -11.57
CA ARG A 135 -8.09 -12.22 -12.66
C ARG A 135 -6.82 -12.92 -12.17
N ILE A 136 -6.48 -12.79 -10.90
CA ILE A 136 -5.29 -13.44 -10.34
C ILE A 136 -5.52 -14.96 -10.31
N PRO A 137 -4.56 -15.75 -10.86
CA PRO A 137 -4.71 -17.20 -10.98
C PRO A 137 -4.71 -17.91 -9.60
N SER A 138 -5.13 -19.18 -9.62
CA SER A 138 -5.17 -20.04 -8.44
C SER A 138 -3.78 -20.48 -7.94
N THR A 139 -2.72 -20.25 -8.72
CA THR A 139 -1.35 -20.65 -8.40
C THR A 139 -0.39 -19.48 -8.59
N GLY A 140 0.81 -19.61 -8.02
CA GLY A 140 1.85 -18.59 -8.06
C GLY A 140 1.80 -17.66 -6.86
N ARG A 141 2.96 -17.07 -6.55
CA ARG A 141 3.12 -16.18 -5.40
C ARG A 141 2.80 -14.75 -5.81
N TYR A 142 1.75 -14.19 -5.22
CA TYR A 142 1.33 -12.81 -5.49
C TYR A 142 1.46 -11.96 -4.24
N LEU A 143 1.94 -10.73 -4.41
CA LEU A 143 1.77 -9.64 -3.45
C LEU A 143 0.77 -8.66 -4.04
N ILE A 144 -0.30 -8.36 -3.30
CA ILE A 144 -1.28 -7.36 -3.68
C ILE A 144 -1.26 -6.25 -2.65
N TYR A 145 -0.91 -5.05 -3.09
CA TYR A 145 -0.93 -3.86 -2.26
C TYR A 145 -2.05 -2.94 -2.69
N ILE A 146 -2.96 -2.61 -1.77
CA ILE A 146 -4.17 -1.84 -2.05
C ILE A 146 -4.06 -0.48 -1.38
N ASN A 147 -4.04 0.58 -2.18
CA ASN A 147 -3.99 1.96 -1.72
C ASN A 147 -5.14 2.75 -2.36
N HIS A 148 -6.22 2.93 -1.61
CA HIS A 148 -7.36 3.74 -2.02
C HIS A 148 -7.62 4.77 -0.93
N TYR A 149 -7.12 5.98 -1.11
CA TYR A 149 -7.39 7.06 -0.16
C TYR A 149 -7.48 8.41 -0.85
N LEU A 150 -6.40 8.88 -1.48
CA LEU A 150 -6.29 10.28 -1.92
C LEU A 150 -7.44 10.67 -2.85
N HIS A 151 -7.70 9.90 -3.91
CA HIS A 151 -8.76 10.21 -4.86
C HIS A 151 -10.17 9.95 -4.32
N ALA A 152 -10.31 9.09 -3.32
CA ALA A 152 -11.61 8.84 -2.69
C ALA A 152 -12.06 10.02 -1.81
N THR A 153 -11.12 10.86 -1.34
CA THR A 153 -11.42 11.99 -0.44
C THR A 153 -12.23 13.11 -1.09
N GLY A 154 -12.19 13.22 -2.43
CA GLY A 154 -13.03 14.15 -3.18
C GLY A 154 -14.45 13.62 -3.47
N SER A 155 -14.77 12.41 -3.03
CA SER A 155 -16.08 11.76 -3.22
C SER A 155 -16.81 11.57 -1.90
N HIS A 156 -18.12 11.35 -1.96
CA HIS A 156 -18.88 10.98 -0.77
C HIS A 156 -18.39 9.62 -0.25
N ILE A 157 -18.30 9.45 1.08
CA ILE A 157 -17.73 8.25 1.71
C ILE A 157 -18.42 6.94 1.31
N SER A 158 -19.70 7.00 0.89
CA SER A 158 -20.41 5.83 0.36
C SER A 158 -19.74 5.24 -0.90
N ALA A 159 -19.14 6.07 -1.76
CA ALA A 159 -18.38 5.60 -2.92
C ALA A 159 -17.15 4.80 -2.47
N TYR A 160 -16.45 5.28 -1.44
CA TYR A 160 -15.33 4.55 -0.85
C TYR A 160 -15.76 3.22 -0.25
N ILE A 161 -16.83 3.21 0.54
CA ILE A 161 -17.41 1.98 1.12
C ILE A 161 -17.76 0.96 0.03
N ALA A 162 -18.38 1.40 -1.06
CA ALA A 162 -18.74 0.53 -2.19
C ALA A 162 -17.49 -0.09 -2.85
N VAL A 163 -16.46 0.71 -3.10
CA VAL A 163 -15.19 0.23 -3.67
C VAL A 163 -14.50 -0.75 -2.74
N MET A 164 -14.37 -0.42 -1.45
CA MET A 164 -13.71 -1.29 -0.47
C MET A 164 -14.47 -2.60 -0.22
N ASN A 165 -15.81 -2.58 -0.25
CA ASN A 165 -16.62 -3.81 -0.23
C ASN A 165 -16.37 -4.69 -1.45
N ALA A 166 -16.37 -4.11 -2.65
CA ALA A 166 -16.09 -4.87 -3.87
C ALA A 166 -14.68 -5.49 -3.86
N ILE A 167 -13.70 -4.77 -3.31
CA ILE A 167 -12.33 -5.27 -3.09
C ILE A 167 -12.33 -6.40 -2.06
N LYS A 168 -12.97 -6.23 -0.90
CA LYS A 168 -13.12 -7.26 0.13
C LYS A 168 -13.68 -8.57 -0.44
N ASP A 169 -14.76 -8.48 -1.22
CA ASP A 169 -15.38 -9.67 -1.82
C ASP A 169 -14.47 -10.36 -2.82
N SER A 170 -13.70 -9.60 -3.61
CA SER A 170 -12.71 -10.17 -4.53
C SER A 170 -11.53 -10.82 -3.80
N ILE A 171 -11.10 -10.26 -2.65
CA ILE A 171 -10.08 -10.84 -1.78
C ILE A 171 -10.57 -12.17 -1.20
N LYS A 172 -11.81 -12.24 -0.70
CA LYS A 172 -12.41 -13.50 -0.23
C LYS A 172 -12.35 -14.58 -1.30
N ARG A 173 -12.80 -14.25 -2.52
CA ARG A 173 -12.71 -15.18 -3.65
C ARG A 173 -11.27 -15.56 -3.99
N LEU A 174 -10.33 -14.62 -3.88
CA LEU A 174 -8.91 -14.87 -4.12
C LEU A 174 -8.32 -15.84 -3.11
N LEU A 175 -8.52 -15.60 -1.82
CA LEU A 175 -8.01 -16.46 -0.75
C LEU A 175 -8.55 -17.89 -0.87
N MET A 176 -9.80 -18.06 -1.33
CA MET A 176 -10.36 -19.39 -1.61
C MET A 176 -9.68 -20.11 -2.79
N ARG A 177 -9.19 -19.39 -3.80
CA ARG A 177 -8.56 -20.00 -5.00
C ARG A 177 -7.04 -20.06 -4.93
N ASN A 178 -6.39 -19.15 -4.22
CA ASN A 178 -4.95 -19.04 -4.05
C ASN A 178 -4.66 -18.62 -2.60
N PRO A 179 -4.41 -19.58 -1.69
CA PRO A 179 -4.19 -19.29 -0.27
C PRO A 179 -2.82 -18.66 0.02
N ASP A 180 -1.87 -18.75 -0.92
CA ASP A 180 -0.48 -18.30 -0.74
C ASP A 180 -0.27 -16.81 -1.07
N VAL A 181 -1.34 -16.09 -1.41
CA VAL A 181 -1.26 -14.66 -1.73
C VAL A 181 -0.97 -13.83 -0.49
N PHE A 182 -0.06 -12.88 -0.63
CA PHE A 182 0.18 -11.84 0.37
C PHE A 182 -0.66 -10.61 0.01
N ILE A 183 -1.51 -10.16 0.92
CA ILE A 183 -2.38 -9.01 0.69
C ILE A 183 -2.11 -7.95 1.75
N ALA A 184 -1.88 -6.71 1.33
CA ALA A 184 -1.71 -5.56 2.21
C ALA A 184 -2.65 -4.42 1.81
N ILE A 185 -3.33 -3.83 2.80
CA ILE A 185 -4.14 -2.63 2.62
C ILE A 185 -3.42 -1.47 3.30
N GLN A 186 -3.20 -0.40 2.54
CA GLN A 186 -2.66 0.84 3.07
C GLN A 186 -3.74 1.61 3.83
N GLY A 187 -3.47 1.85 5.11
CA GLY A 187 -4.21 2.82 5.91
C GLY A 187 -4.01 4.24 5.37
N PRO A 188 -4.97 5.15 5.59
CA PRO A 188 -4.86 6.49 5.06
C PRO A 188 -3.68 7.27 5.66
N LEU A 189 -3.10 8.15 4.85
CA LEU A 189 -1.88 8.89 5.16
C LEU A 189 -2.17 10.38 5.41
N THR A 190 -1.18 11.12 5.88
CA THR A 190 -1.27 12.59 5.96
C THR A 190 -0.97 13.20 4.59
N ILE A 191 -1.89 13.96 4.02
CA ILE A 191 -1.76 14.57 2.68
C ILE A 191 -1.13 15.97 2.76
N CYS A 192 -1.67 16.87 3.57
CA CYS A 192 -1.12 18.21 3.76
C CYS A 192 -1.60 18.77 5.12
N PRO A 193 -0.83 18.57 6.21
CA PRO A 193 -1.17 18.96 7.58
C PRO A 193 -0.89 20.44 7.86
N PHE A 194 -0.24 21.18 6.94
CA PHE A 194 0.08 22.60 7.08
C PHE A 194 -0.28 23.45 5.82
N GLY A 195 -1.56 23.79 5.68
CA GLY A 195 -2.02 25.18 5.54
C GLY A 195 -2.09 25.76 4.14
N ASN A 196 -1.33 25.22 3.18
CA ASN A 196 -1.25 25.82 1.85
C ASN A 196 -2.34 25.33 0.89
N ARG A 197 -3.14 24.35 1.32
CA ARG A 197 -4.30 23.86 0.59
C ARG A 197 -5.48 23.73 1.55
N PRO A 198 -6.71 23.92 1.08
CA PRO A 198 -7.90 23.69 1.89
C PRO A 198 -7.88 22.27 2.46
N PHE A 199 -7.56 22.15 3.76
CA PHE A 199 -7.45 20.89 4.51
C PHE A 199 -8.68 20.00 4.38
N PHE A 200 -9.84 20.64 4.21
CA PHE A 200 -11.12 20.00 4.02
C PHE A 200 -11.28 19.35 2.64
N LEU A 201 -10.57 19.83 1.61
CA LEU A 201 -10.67 19.33 0.24
C LEU A 201 -9.80 18.09 -0.03
N TYR A 202 -8.84 17.77 0.85
CA TYR A 202 -7.85 16.71 0.62
C TYR A 202 -7.82 15.65 1.72
N GLY A 203 -8.93 15.44 2.44
CA GLY A 203 -9.14 14.20 3.18
C GLY A 203 -8.52 14.07 4.56
N ASP A 204 -7.58 14.93 4.98
CA ASP A 204 -6.92 14.80 6.29
C ASP A 204 -7.91 14.86 7.48
N MET A 205 -8.97 15.68 7.39
CA MET A 205 -10.06 15.67 8.38
C MET A 205 -10.91 14.39 8.33
N LEU A 206 -11.02 13.77 7.16
CA LEU A 206 -11.83 12.56 6.96
C LEU A 206 -11.05 11.27 7.23
N ARG A 207 -9.74 11.36 7.43
CA ARG A 207 -8.83 10.21 7.56
C ARG A 207 -9.32 9.14 8.53
N GLN A 208 -9.77 9.55 9.72
CA GLN A 208 -10.27 8.61 10.73
C GLN A 208 -11.51 7.84 10.26
N PHE A 209 -12.38 8.46 9.44
CA PHE A 209 -13.53 7.79 8.86
C PHE A 209 -13.10 6.77 7.79
N PHE A 210 -12.15 7.12 6.92
CA PHE A 210 -11.60 6.17 5.93
C PHE A 210 -10.92 4.97 6.61
N ALA A 211 -10.11 5.22 7.64
CA ALA A 211 -9.50 4.17 8.46
C ALA A 211 -10.59 3.33 9.14
N GLY A 212 -11.58 3.96 9.78
CA GLY A 212 -12.70 3.28 10.43
C GLY A 212 -13.47 2.35 9.48
N VAL A 213 -13.72 2.79 8.24
CA VAL A 213 -14.31 1.95 7.19
C VAL A 213 -13.42 0.74 6.89
N GLN A 214 -12.11 0.91 6.73
CA GLN A 214 -11.20 -0.21 6.50
C GLN A 214 -11.19 -1.20 7.68
N TYR A 215 -11.10 -0.69 8.91
CA TYR A 215 -11.13 -1.51 10.13
C TYR A 215 -12.42 -2.32 10.25
N GLN A 216 -13.58 -1.70 10.02
CA GLN A 216 -14.88 -2.39 10.11
C GLN A 216 -15.07 -3.37 8.96
N LEU A 217 -14.82 -2.96 7.71
CA LEU A 217 -15.07 -3.80 6.56
C LEU A 217 -14.16 -5.03 6.52
N PHE A 218 -12.92 -4.94 6.98
CA PHE A 218 -11.97 -6.06 6.89
C PHE A 218 -11.85 -6.89 8.17
N GLU A 219 -12.77 -6.72 9.14
CA GLU A 219 -12.75 -7.44 10.42
C GLU A 219 -12.61 -8.97 10.27
N ASP A 220 -13.39 -9.56 9.38
CA ASP A 220 -13.39 -11.00 9.09
C ASP A 220 -12.21 -11.47 8.24
N LEU A 221 -11.33 -10.56 7.80
CA LEU A 221 -10.15 -10.84 7.00
C LEU A 221 -8.83 -10.48 7.71
N ARG A 222 -8.88 -10.03 8.97
CA ARG A 222 -7.68 -9.57 9.70
C ARG A 222 -6.63 -10.66 9.90
N ASP A 223 -7.01 -11.93 9.86
CA ASP A 223 -6.07 -13.07 9.90
C ASP A 223 -5.33 -13.33 8.58
N HIS A 224 -5.77 -12.71 7.49
CA HIS A 224 -5.27 -12.99 6.13
C HIS A 224 -4.73 -11.75 5.41
N VAL A 225 -5.17 -10.56 5.80
CA VAL A 225 -4.81 -9.30 5.16
C VAL A 225 -3.98 -8.46 6.11
N TYR A 226 -2.83 -7.97 5.66
CA TYR A 226 -1.98 -7.04 6.39
C TYR A 226 -2.55 -5.63 6.31
N TYR A 227 -2.48 -4.90 7.42
CA TYR A 227 -2.80 -3.48 7.49
C TYR A 227 -1.54 -2.65 7.64
N MET A 228 -1.31 -1.79 6.66
CA MET A 228 -0.14 -0.92 6.59
C MET A 228 -0.52 0.45 7.13
N GLN A 229 -0.33 0.65 8.43
CA GLN A 229 -0.49 1.96 9.06
C GLN A 229 0.63 2.90 8.59
N THR A 230 0.32 3.79 7.64
CA THR A 230 1.30 4.74 7.10
C THR A 230 1.21 6.13 7.73
N LEU A 231 0.20 6.35 8.57
CA LEU A 231 -0.09 7.65 9.16
C LEU A 231 1.09 8.19 9.95
N ASP A 232 1.60 7.45 10.93
CA ASP A 232 2.67 7.92 11.81
C ASP A 232 3.95 8.27 11.04
N ILE A 233 4.27 7.49 10.00
CA ILE A 233 5.38 7.77 9.08
C ILE A 233 5.18 9.14 8.42
N THR A 234 4.00 9.41 7.88
CA THR A 234 3.72 10.68 7.19
C THR A 234 3.61 11.88 8.13
N ILE A 235 3.17 11.68 9.39
CA ILE A 235 3.16 12.72 10.42
C ILE A 235 4.59 13.09 10.80
N VAL A 236 5.41 12.11 11.21
CA VAL A 236 6.76 12.39 11.73
C VAL A 236 7.70 12.93 10.66
N THR A 237 7.45 12.59 9.40
CA THR A 237 8.19 13.14 8.25
C THR A 237 7.66 14.49 7.78
N GLN A 238 6.67 15.06 8.49
CA GLN A 238 6.05 16.35 8.17
C GLN A 238 5.62 16.43 6.71
N ASN A 239 4.94 15.38 6.23
CA ASN A 239 4.54 15.33 4.83
C ASN A 239 3.67 16.55 4.50
N ASP A 240 4.05 17.33 3.49
CA ASP A 240 3.44 18.62 3.12
C ASP A 240 2.79 18.60 1.73
N ASN A 241 2.77 17.42 1.09
CA ASN A 241 2.29 17.22 -0.28
C ASN A 241 1.51 15.90 -0.38
N SER A 242 0.64 15.76 -1.38
CA SER A 242 -0.19 14.56 -1.57
C SER A 242 0.60 13.26 -1.72
N HIS A 243 1.89 13.33 -2.07
CA HIS A 243 2.80 12.20 -2.12
C HIS A 243 3.88 12.34 -1.03
N PRO A 244 4.05 11.33 -0.15
CA PRO A 244 5.08 11.34 0.88
C PRO A 244 6.50 11.47 0.32
N LYS A 245 7.26 12.48 0.76
CA LYS A 245 8.70 12.62 0.43
C LYS A 245 9.53 11.40 0.86
N HIS A 246 9.06 10.69 1.90
CA HIS A 246 9.72 9.52 2.48
C HIS A 246 8.97 8.22 2.18
N ASN A 247 8.33 8.11 1.01
CA ASN A 247 7.55 6.92 0.62
C ASN A 247 8.37 5.62 0.64
N TRP A 248 9.69 5.71 0.47
CA TRP A 248 10.61 4.58 0.60
C TRP A 248 10.60 3.93 2.01
N GLN A 249 10.14 4.63 3.05
CA GLN A 249 9.92 4.02 4.38
C GLN A 249 8.72 3.06 4.36
N ILE A 250 7.66 3.45 3.65
CA ILE A 250 6.44 2.65 3.49
C ILE A 250 6.76 1.41 2.62
N SER A 251 7.47 1.61 1.51
CA SER A 251 7.91 0.48 0.67
C SER A 251 8.81 -0.48 1.44
N ASN A 252 9.70 0.04 2.28
CA ASN A 252 10.55 -0.79 3.11
C ASN A 252 9.76 -1.55 4.18
N GLN A 253 8.74 -0.94 4.79
CA GLN A 253 7.89 -1.66 5.74
C GLN A 253 7.15 -2.81 5.03
N LEU A 254 6.60 -2.56 3.84
CA LEU A 254 5.93 -3.57 3.02
C LEU A 254 6.89 -4.72 2.68
N THR A 255 8.08 -4.40 2.19
CA THR A 255 9.05 -5.43 1.82
C THR A 255 9.63 -6.15 3.04
N GLY A 256 9.65 -5.49 4.20
CA GLY A 256 9.99 -6.12 5.48
C GLY A 256 9.07 -7.30 5.83
N PHE A 257 7.77 -7.21 5.49
CA PHE A 257 6.82 -8.29 5.77
C PHE A 257 6.95 -9.47 4.80
N ILE A 258 7.48 -9.27 3.59
CA ILE A 258 7.56 -10.33 2.57
C ILE A 258 8.94 -10.99 2.50
N CYS A 259 10.02 -10.25 2.76
CA CYS A 259 11.38 -10.76 2.59
C CYS A 259 11.72 -11.76 3.69
N GLY A 260 12.01 -13.00 3.31
CA GLY A 260 12.29 -14.10 4.26
C GLY A 260 11.03 -14.83 4.74
N ARG A 261 9.87 -14.54 4.14
CA ARG A 261 8.66 -15.36 4.28
C ARG A 261 8.72 -16.48 3.24
N GLN A 262 8.73 -17.73 3.71
CA GLN A 262 8.64 -18.93 2.87
C GLN A 262 7.17 -19.27 2.64
#